data_AF-A0AA36AXH5-F1
#
_entry.id   AF-A0AA36AXH5-F1
#
_cell.length_a   1.000
_cell.length_b   1.000
_cell.length_c   1.000
_cell.angle_alpha   90.00
_cell.angle_beta   90.00
_cell.angle_gamma   90.00
#
_symmetry.space_group_name_H-M   'P 1'
#
loop_
_entity.id
_entity.type
_entity.pdbx_description
1 polymer ?
#
loop_
_entity_poly.entity_id
_entity_poly.type
_entity_poly.pdbx_seq_one_letter_code
_entity_poly.pdbx_strand_id
1 'polypeptide(L)'
;MTIMEDQIELTEGCRLPVLLKNGEGWHSAEILSKKEVGGKPLYYVHFDDFNKRLDEWVPEERMDLTKVEMAKKDSKSAKKDSKTGEENSRPSTPERDALPVVAAQLASLPPVASPIPPVVLQTPAGSPDTDINMSNGFARQKVPANGSLQKQKSTPGRKRKSTLEEEACTPLTPQTELLPVTSESGQPKLPRQTGSMVAHHDDFITRMKNIEMIEIGKYRIEPWYFSPYPQELTQLPIVYICEYCLKYVKSNKCLQRHLSKCLLRHPPGNEIYRKNHVSFFEIDGRKNKTYAQHLCLLAKLFLDHKTLYYDTDPFLFYVLCELDCRGYHIVGYFSKEKESSEDYNVACILTLPPYQRKGYGKLLIEFSYELSKFEGKTGSPEKPLSDLGLLSYRSYWSQTILDILINLKPNEAGEPPSITINEISEMTSIKKEDVISTLQHLNLINYYKGQYIITLSHEQLESHFRAMDKRKTSIDSKCLHWQPKDWSKRGKW
;
A
#
# COMPACT_ATOMS: atom_id res chain seq x y z
N MET A 1 -33.08 50.51 -14.97
CA MET A 1 -32.97 49.06 -15.21
C MET A 1 -31.66 48.61 -14.63
N THR A 2 -31.71 47.97 -13.47
CA THR A 2 -30.56 47.35 -12.83
C THR A 2 -30.17 46.16 -13.70
N ILE A 3 -28.95 46.16 -14.23
CA ILE A 3 -28.37 45.01 -14.91
C ILE A 3 -28.28 43.92 -13.85
N MET A 4 -29.09 42.87 -13.99
CA MET A 4 -28.98 41.68 -13.18
C MET A 4 -27.63 41.06 -13.53
N GLU A 5 -26.67 41.11 -12.60
CA GLU A 5 -25.52 40.23 -12.65
C GLU A 5 -26.07 38.80 -12.64
N ASP A 6 -25.97 38.10 -13.77
CA ASP A 6 -26.20 36.66 -13.83
C ASP A 6 -25.18 36.03 -12.86
N GLN A 7 -25.63 35.74 -11.63
CA GLN A 7 -24.85 34.97 -10.69
C GLN A 7 -24.69 33.57 -11.28
N ILE A 8 -23.47 33.25 -11.73
CA ILE A 8 -23.13 31.92 -12.22
C ILE A 8 -23.36 30.93 -11.08
N GLU A 9 -24.43 30.14 -11.16
CA GLU A 9 -24.73 29.14 -10.17
C GLU A 9 -23.78 27.95 -10.32
N LEU A 10 -22.72 27.95 -9.52
CA LEU A 10 -21.78 26.83 -9.43
C LEU A 10 -22.51 25.58 -8.90
N THR A 11 -22.54 24.54 -9.73
CA THR A 11 -23.17 23.24 -9.44
C THR A 11 -22.13 22.11 -9.51
N GLU A 12 -22.50 20.93 -9.01
CA GLU A 12 -21.65 19.73 -9.07
C GLU A 12 -21.39 19.34 -10.54
N GLY A 13 -20.15 18.96 -10.84
CA GLY A 13 -19.66 18.65 -12.19
C GLY A 13 -19.18 19.86 -12.99
N CYS A 14 -19.34 21.09 -12.50
CA CYS A 14 -18.70 22.26 -13.09
C CYS A 14 -17.17 22.16 -12.98
N ARG A 15 -16.47 22.59 -14.03
CA ARG A 15 -15.01 22.68 -14.05
C ARG A 15 -14.58 24.14 -14.11
N LEU A 16 -13.59 24.50 -13.31
CA LEU A 16 -13.04 25.85 -13.32
C LEU A 16 -11.62 25.88 -12.73
N PRO A 17 -10.82 26.90 -13.04
CA PRO A 17 -9.54 27.08 -12.38
C PRO A 17 -9.72 27.41 -10.89
N VAL A 18 -8.98 26.69 -10.04
CA VAL A 18 -8.92 26.90 -8.60
C VAL A 18 -7.47 27.15 -8.20
N LEU A 19 -7.25 28.21 -7.42
CA LEU A 19 -5.92 28.55 -6.89
C LEU A 19 -5.53 27.52 -5.83
N LEU A 20 -4.31 26.96 -5.85
CA LEU A 20 -3.85 26.02 -4.82
C LEU A 20 -3.61 26.69 -3.45
N LYS A 21 -3.71 25.92 -2.36
CA LYS A 21 -3.57 26.41 -0.98
C LYS A 21 -2.19 27.03 -0.68
N ASN A 22 -1.16 26.55 -1.37
CA ASN A 22 0.22 27.05 -1.27
C ASN A 22 0.48 28.27 -2.17
N GLY A 23 -0.50 28.72 -2.96
CA GLY A 23 -0.35 29.82 -3.90
C GLY A 23 0.39 29.47 -5.20
N GLU A 24 0.68 28.19 -5.47
CA GLU A 24 1.41 27.72 -6.67
C GLU A 24 0.53 27.68 -7.94
N GLY A 25 -0.20 28.77 -8.19
CA GLY A 25 -0.96 28.99 -9.43
C GLY A 25 -2.35 28.36 -9.46
N TRP A 26 -3.02 28.61 -10.58
CA TRP A 26 -4.40 28.21 -10.87
C TRP A 26 -4.41 26.91 -11.65
N HIS A 27 -5.19 25.93 -11.19
CA HIS A 27 -5.29 24.62 -11.81
C HIS A 27 -6.75 24.28 -12.07
N SER A 28 -7.03 23.64 -13.21
CA SER A 28 -8.39 23.19 -13.53
C SER A 28 -8.86 22.19 -12.47
N ALA A 29 -10.08 22.35 -11.98
CA ALA A 29 -10.66 21.46 -10.98
C ALA A 29 -12.15 21.26 -11.22
N GLU A 30 -12.63 20.05 -10.93
CA GLU A 30 -14.04 19.67 -10.97
C GLU A 30 -14.67 19.85 -9.59
N ILE A 31 -15.81 20.54 -9.52
CA ILE A 31 -16.63 20.63 -8.30
C ILE A 31 -17.30 19.27 -8.08
N LEU A 32 -16.92 18.59 -7.00
CA LEU A 32 -17.54 17.33 -6.58
C LEU A 32 -18.67 17.53 -5.58
N SER A 33 -18.65 18.57 -4.76
CA SER A 33 -19.76 18.85 -3.85
C SER A 33 -19.77 20.31 -3.38
N LYS A 34 -20.92 20.78 -2.88
CA LYS A 34 -21.13 22.12 -2.33
C LYS A 34 -21.74 22.01 -0.94
N LYS A 35 -21.24 22.80 0.01
CA LYS A 35 -21.84 22.98 1.34
C LYS A 35 -21.81 24.44 1.74
N GLU A 36 -22.65 24.81 2.71
CA GLU A 36 -22.67 26.16 3.27
C GLU A 36 -22.22 26.11 4.74
N VAL A 37 -21.24 26.94 5.10
CA VAL A 37 -20.73 27.03 6.47
C VAL A 37 -20.68 28.50 6.88
N GLY A 38 -21.49 28.88 7.87
CA GLY A 38 -21.55 30.25 8.38
C GLY A 38 -21.99 31.29 7.34
N GLY A 39 -22.90 30.92 6.43
CA GLY A 39 -23.39 31.81 5.36
C GLY A 39 -22.44 31.94 4.16
N LYS A 40 -21.32 31.20 4.15
CA LYS A 40 -20.37 31.19 3.02
C LYS A 40 -20.41 29.84 2.29
N PRO A 41 -20.52 29.83 0.95
CA PRO A 41 -20.42 28.59 0.19
C PRO A 41 -18.98 28.07 0.17
N LEU A 42 -18.83 26.76 0.35
CA LEU A 42 -17.60 26.01 0.19
C LEU A 42 -17.84 24.89 -0.80
N TYR A 43 -16.84 24.62 -1.65
CA TYR A 43 -16.93 23.57 -2.67
C TYR A 43 -15.80 22.57 -2.48
N TYR A 44 -16.11 21.29 -2.54
CA TYR A 44 -15.11 20.23 -2.55
C TYR A 44 -14.69 20.01 -3.99
N VAL A 45 -13.40 20.16 -4.28
CA VAL A 45 -12.88 20.13 -5.64
C VAL A 45 -11.85 19.04 -5.82
N HIS A 46 -11.84 18.45 -7.02
CA HIS A 46 -10.80 17.58 -7.50
C HIS A 46 -9.99 18.29 -8.58
N PHE A 47 -8.68 18.44 -8.37
CA PHE A 47 -7.80 19.08 -9.35
C PHE A 47 -7.46 18.10 -10.47
N ASP A 48 -7.69 18.52 -11.71
CA ASP A 48 -7.37 17.74 -12.91
C ASP A 48 -5.88 17.39 -12.93
N ASP A 49 -5.55 16.13 -13.25
CA ASP A 49 -4.18 15.58 -13.27
C ASP A 49 -3.47 15.48 -11.91
N PHE A 50 -4.13 15.82 -10.81
CA PHE A 50 -3.59 15.66 -9.47
C PHE A 50 -4.15 14.42 -8.76
N ASN A 51 -3.38 13.90 -7.80
CA ASN A 51 -3.83 12.80 -6.97
C ASN A 51 -4.94 13.27 -6.02
N LYS A 52 -6.04 12.52 -5.93
CA LYS A 52 -7.21 12.80 -5.06
C LYS A 52 -6.90 13.10 -3.59
N ARG A 53 -5.72 12.71 -3.09
CA ARG A 53 -5.26 13.11 -1.74
C ARG A 53 -5.12 14.63 -1.58
N LEU A 54 -5.06 15.37 -2.68
CA LEU A 54 -4.97 16.84 -2.72
C LEU A 54 -6.35 17.49 -2.78
N ASP A 55 -7.43 16.71 -2.89
CA ASP A 55 -8.79 17.24 -2.89
C ASP A 55 -9.09 17.94 -1.56
N GLU A 56 -9.71 19.11 -1.66
CA GLU A 56 -9.96 19.99 -0.52
C GLU A 56 -11.27 20.76 -0.66
N TRP A 57 -11.75 21.27 0.48
CA TRP A 57 -12.82 22.27 0.50
C TRP A 57 -12.22 23.65 0.23
N VAL A 58 -12.66 24.31 -0.83
CA VAL A 58 -12.22 25.64 -1.24
C VAL A 58 -13.36 26.68 -1.14
N PRO A 59 -13.05 27.90 -0.68
CA PRO A 59 -13.99 29.02 -0.76
C PRO A 59 -14.08 29.56 -2.19
N GLU A 60 -15.18 30.25 -2.48
CA GLU A 60 -15.40 30.94 -3.77
C GLU A 60 -14.29 31.95 -4.11
N GLU A 61 -13.66 32.55 -3.10
CA GLU A 61 -12.53 33.48 -3.24
C GLU A 61 -11.30 32.85 -3.93
N ARG A 62 -11.19 31.51 -3.93
CA ARG A 62 -10.11 30.75 -4.60
C ARG A 62 -10.50 30.23 -5.98
N MET A 63 -11.62 30.67 -6.54
CA MET A 63 -12.19 30.20 -7.80
C MET A 63 -12.20 31.27 -8.87
N ASP A 64 -11.73 30.91 -10.07
CA ASP A 64 -11.83 31.79 -11.23
C ASP A 64 -13.19 31.59 -11.90
N LEU A 65 -14.19 32.34 -11.43
CA LEU A 65 -15.57 32.31 -11.93
C LEU A 65 -15.69 32.82 -13.38
N THR A 66 -14.63 33.40 -13.95
CA THR A 66 -14.65 33.87 -15.35
C THR A 66 -14.46 32.74 -16.36
N LYS A 67 -14.00 31.57 -15.90
CA LYS A 67 -13.65 30.41 -16.75
C LYS A 67 -14.39 29.16 -16.29
N VAL A 68 -15.68 29.29 -16.02
CA VAL A 68 -16.52 28.15 -15.64
C VAL A 68 -16.96 27.37 -16.86
N GLU A 69 -16.58 26.10 -16.92
CA GLU A 69 -17.13 25.11 -17.83
C GLU A 69 -18.28 24.37 -17.12
N MET A 70 -19.49 24.54 -17.62
CA MET A 70 -20.67 23.89 -17.04
C MET A 70 -20.67 22.39 -17.33
N ALA A 71 -21.18 21.60 -16.38
CA ALA A 71 -21.33 20.17 -16.55
C ALA A 71 -22.11 19.86 -17.84
N LYS A 72 -21.53 19.06 -18.74
CA LYS A 72 -22.24 18.55 -19.92
C LYS A 72 -23.38 17.65 -19.42
N LYS A 73 -24.61 18.17 -19.47
CA LYS A 73 -25.80 17.38 -19.17
C LYS A 73 -25.96 16.38 -20.30
N ASP A 74 -25.56 15.13 -20.09
CA ASP A 74 -25.85 14.05 -21.03
C ASP A 74 -27.37 13.96 -21.20
N SER A 75 -27.85 14.48 -22.31
CA SER A 75 -29.24 14.36 -22.72
C SER A 75 -29.47 12.90 -23.07
N LYS A 76 -30.07 12.16 -22.13
CA LYS A 76 -30.78 10.91 -22.42
C LYS A 76 -31.81 11.19 -23.51
N SER A 77 -31.47 10.91 -24.77
CA SER A 77 -32.41 10.95 -25.87
C SER A 77 -33.34 9.75 -25.77
N ALA A 78 -34.58 10.04 -25.38
CA ALA A 78 -35.70 9.14 -25.56
C ALA A 78 -35.83 8.76 -27.04
N LYS A 79 -36.03 7.47 -27.29
CA LYS A 79 -36.39 6.92 -28.60
C LYS A 79 -37.61 7.64 -29.19
N LYS A 80 -37.52 8.05 -30.46
CA LYS A 80 -38.66 8.06 -31.36
C LYS A 80 -38.21 7.70 -32.77
N ASP A 81 -38.81 6.63 -33.28
CA ASP A 81 -38.64 6.10 -34.62
C ASP A 81 -39.18 7.04 -35.71
N SER A 82 -38.52 6.95 -36.89
CA SER A 82 -39.09 6.80 -38.25
C SER A 82 -38.66 7.86 -39.30
N LYS A 83 -37.89 7.36 -40.30
CA LYS A 83 -37.92 7.56 -41.79
C LYS A 83 -38.21 8.99 -42.33
N THR A 84 -37.53 9.58 -43.31
CA THR A 84 -36.84 9.15 -44.57
C THR A 84 -36.31 10.42 -45.27
N GLY A 85 -35.28 10.35 -46.14
CA GLY A 85 -35.12 11.31 -47.26
C GLY A 85 -33.75 11.98 -47.44
N GLU A 86 -32.97 11.43 -48.38
CA GLU A 86 -32.01 11.98 -49.37
C GLU A 86 -31.29 13.34 -49.24
N GLU A 87 -29.96 13.21 -49.44
CA GLU A 87 -29.00 13.94 -50.32
C GLU A 87 -28.62 15.43 -50.16
N ASN A 88 -27.28 15.60 -50.18
CA ASN A 88 -26.43 16.69 -50.70
C ASN A 88 -26.41 18.05 -49.99
N SER A 89 -25.31 18.35 -49.31
CA SER A 89 -24.16 19.08 -49.88
C SER A 89 -23.24 19.65 -48.77
N ARG A 90 -21.93 19.48 -48.98
CA ARG A 90 -20.84 20.03 -48.15
C ARG A 90 -20.39 21.35 -48.80
N PRO A 91 -19.90 22.32 -48.01
CA PRO A 91 -18.53 22.77 -48.30
C PRO A 91 -17.63 22.83 -47.06
N SER A 92 -16.38 22.57 -47.40
CA SER A 92 -15.10 22.54 -46.68
C SER A 92 -14.69 23.77 -45.86
N THR A 93 -13.88 23.53 -44.83
CA THR A 93 -12.84 24.42 -44.28
C THR A 93 -11.86 23.58 -43.43
N PRO A 94 -10.64 24.07 -43.11
CA PRO A 94 -9.38 23.40 -43.45
C PRO A 94 -8.68 22.71 -42.27
N GLU A 95 -7.73 21.84 -42.64
CA GLU A 95 -6.80 21.11 -41.77
C GLU A 95 -5.94 22.03 -40.90
N ARG A 96 -5.74 21.61 -39.64
CA ARG A 96 -4.50 21.81 -38.86
C ARG A 96 -4.40 20.80 -37.71
N ASP A 97 -3.55 19.81 -37.96
CA ASP A 97 -2.58 19.15 -37.08
C ASP A 97 -3.01 18.70 -35.67
N ALA A 98 -3.46 17.44 -35.61
CA ALA A 98 -3.35 16.60 -34.42
C ALA A 98 -2.05 15.78 -34.49
N LEU A 99 -1.21 15.89 -33.47
CA LEU A 99 -0.08 14.98 -33.25
C LEU A 99 -0.61 13.62 -32.76
N PRO A 100 -0.12 12.48 -33.31
CA PRO A 100 -0.71 11.18 -33.08
C PRO A 100 -0.28 10.54 -31.75
N VAL A 101 -1.29 10.00 -31.06
CA VAL A 101 -1.18 8.95 -30.06
C VAL A 101 -0.57 7.71 -30.72
N VAL A 102 0.62 7.29 -30.29
CA VAL A 102 1.24 6.04 -30.75
C VAL A 102 0.62 4.88 -29.98
N ALA A 103 -0.51 4.39 -30.49
CA ALA A 103 -0.91 3.01 -30.30
C ALA A 103 -0.21 2.19 -31.40
N ALA A 104 0.88 1.49 -31.05
CA ALA A 104 1.56 0.55 -31.93
C ALA A 104 1.60 -0.85 -31.29
N GLN A 105 0.71 -1.70 -31.81
CA GLN A 105 0.97 -3.08 -32.21
C GLN A 105 1.42 -4.08 -31.14
N LEU A 106 0.42 -4.65 -30.45
CA LEU A 106 0.39 -6.06 -30.11
C LEU A 106 0.16 -6.88 -31.39
N ALA A 107 1.22 -7.47 -31.96
CA ALA A 107 1.21 -8.81 -32.58
C ALA A 107 2.58 -9.16 -33.19
N SER A 108 2.96 -10.43 -33.01
CA SER A 108 4.10 -11.17 -33.59
C SER A 108 5.45 -11.12 -32.85
N LEU A 109 5.53 -11.90 -31.77
CA LEU A 109 6.77 -12.60 -31.40
C LEU A 109 6.48 -14.12 -31.37
N PRO A 110 7.42 -14.98 -31.80
CA PRO A 110 7.23 -16.42 -31.82
C PRO A 110 7.21 -16.98 -30.40
N PRO A 111 6.64 -18.18 -30.16
CA PRO A 111 6.55 -18.77 -28.84
C PRO A 111 7.95 -19.08 -28.29
N VAL A 112 8.27 -18.51 -27.12
CA VAL A 112 9.51 -18.80 -26.40
C VAL A 112 9.40 -20.18 -25.76
N ALA A 113 9.97 -21.18 -26.43
CA ALA A 113 10.24 -22.49 -25.87
C ALA A 113 11.74 -22.73 -25.91
N SER A 114 12.51 -22.07 -25.03
CA SER A 114 13.87 -22.47 -24.61
C SER A 114 14.37 -21.58 -23.46
N PRO A 115 15.13 -22.12 -22.50
CA PRO A 115 15.69 -21.36 -21.38
C PRO A 115 16.75 -20.34 -21.88
N ILE A 116 16.69 -19.11 -21.36
CA ILE A 116 17.66 -18.05 -21.64
C ILE A 116 19.01 -18.43 -20.98
N PRO A 117 20.15 -18.41 -21.72
CA PRO A 117 21.48 -18.73 -21.19
C PRO A 117 22.04 -17.61 -20.27
N PRO A 118 23.10 -17.90 -19.47
CA PRO A 118 23.70 -16.95 -18.53
C PRO A 118 24.19 -15.64 -19.18
N VAL A 119 23.95 -14.53 -18.49
CA VAL A 119 24.24 -13.17 -18.94
C VAL A 119 25.61 -12.75 -18.38
N VAL A 120 26.52 -12.33 -19.27
CA VAL A 120 27.91 -11.98 -18.92
C VAL A 120 28.04 -10.49 -18.61
N LEU A 121 28.73 -10.14 -17.52
CA LEU A 121 29.05 -8.76 -17.09
C LEU A 121 30.45 -8.37 -17.59
N GLN A 122 30.58 -7.26 -18.33
CA GLN A 122 31.89 -6.71 -18.72
C GLN A 122 32.16 -5.36 -18.03
N THR A 123 33.32 -5.23 -17.40
CA THR A 123 33.87 -3.96 -16.87
C THR A 123 35.04 -3.47 -17.74
N PRO A 124 35.27 -2.16 -17.91
CA PRO A 124 36.43 -1.65 -18.64
C PRO A 124 37.73 -1.86 -17.84
N ALA A 125 38.77 -2.35 -18.52
CA ALA A 125 40.08 -2.66 -17.95
C ALA A 125 40.93 -1.40 -17.70
N GLY A 126 41.54 -1.33 -16.52
CA GLY A 126 42.60 -0.37 -16.19
C GLY A 126 43.37 -0.79 -14.92
N SER A 127 44.66 -1.05 -15.07
CA SER A 127 45.66 -1.27 -14.02
C SER A 127 47.04 -0.76 -14.56
N PRO A 128 48.14 -0.63 -13.78
CA PRO A 128 48.33 -1.23 -12.46
C PRO A 128 49.16 -0.43 -11.40
N ASP A 129 49.18 -1.05 -10.20
CA ASP A 129 50.21 -1.11 -9.15
C ASP A 129 50.52 0.08 -8.20
N THR A 130 50.36 -0.22 -6.90
CA THR A 130 51.43 -0.02 -5.90
C THR A 130 51.23 -0.94 -4.70
N ASP A 131 52.21 -1.84 -4.50
CA ASP A 131 52.41 -2.68 -3.33
C ASP A 131 52.67 -1.85 -2.06
N ILE A 132 52.01 -2.17 -0.95
CA ILE A 132 52.60 -2.01 0.39
C ILE A 132 52.26 -3.23 1.25
N ASN A 133 53.33 -3.92 1.63
CA ASN A 133 53.42 -5.02 2.58
C ASN A 133 53.56 -4.45 4.01
N MET A 134 52.83 -4.98 4.99
CA MET A 134 53.26 -4.92 6.40
C MET A 134 52.67 -6.07 7.23
N SER A 135 53.59 -6.81 7.83
CA SER A 135 53.43 -7.99 8.67
C SER A 135 53.31 -7.67 10.17
N ASN A 136 52.88 -8.69 10.94
CA ASN A 136 52.90 -8.90 12.41
C ASN A 136 51.72 -8.25 13.17
N GLY A 137 51.05 -8.89 14.13
CA GLY A 137 51.32 -10.08 14.93
C GLY A 137 50.77 -9.84 16.35
N PHE A 138 50.40 -10.91 17.06
CA PHE A 138 50.07 -11.04 18.50
C PHE A 138 48.61 -11.30 18.96
N ALA A 139 48.45 -12.56 19.37
CA ALA A 139 48.02 -13.01 20.70
C ALA A 139 46.52 -13.20 21.04
N ARG A 140 46.17 -14.49 21.11
CA ARG A 140 45.12 -15.11 21.94
C ARG A 140 45.29 -14.76 23.43
N GLN A 141 44.17 -14.65 24.14
CA GLN A 141 44.06 -15.18 25.49
C GLN A 141 42.64 -15.68 25.79
N LYS A 142 42.57 -16.72 26.62
CA LYS A 142 41.44 -17.62 26.84
C LYS A 142 41.39 -17.92 28.35
N VAL A 143 40.19 -18.28 28.85
CA VAL A 143 39.87 -19.03 30.11
C VAL A 143 39.90 -18.20 31.41
N PRO A 144 39.17 -18.52 32.53
CA PRO A 144 38.25 -19.64 32.84
C PRO A 144 36.83 -19.31 33.35
N ALA A 145 36.08 -20.42 33.45
CA ALA A 145 34.82 -20.63 34.18
C ALA A 145 35.04 -21.05 35.66
N ASN A 146 34.01 -20.86 36.49
CA ASN A 146 33.60 -21.60 37.71
C ASN A 146 32.44 -20.79 38.35
N GLY A 147 31.38 -21.31 38.97
CA GLY A 147 30.85 -22.64 39.29
C GLY A 147 29.35 -22.43 39.67
N SER A 148 28.47 -23.40 39.42
CA SER A 148 27.94 -24.38 40.38
C SER A 148 26.69 -23.96 41.19
N LEU A 149 25.66 -24.82 41.10
CA LEU A 149 24.58 -25.12 42.08
C LEU A 149 23.44 -24.06 42.17
N GLN A 150 22.14 -24.35 42.30
CA GLN A 150 21.43 -25.53 42.81
C GLN A 150 19.94 -25.51 42.39
N LYS A 151 19.33 -26.71 42.29
CA LYS A 151 17.89 -27.00 42.20
C LYS A 151 17.10 -26.43 43.38
N GLN A 152 15.85 -26.00 43.16
CA GLN A 152 14.71 -26.37 44.03
C GLN A 152 13.39 -26.49 43.23
N LYS A 153 12.66 -27.58 43.51
CA LYS A 153 11.26 -27.85 43.13
C LYS A 153 10.35 -27.40 44.28
N SER A 154 9.16 -26.89 43.98
CA SER A 154 7.94 -27.17 44.76
C SER A 154 6.66 -26.72 44.05
N THR A 155 5.74 -27.66 43.86
CA THR A 155 4.27 -27.49 43.71
C THR A 155 3.62 -28.03 45.01
N PRO A 156 2.27 -28.10 45.19
CA PRO A 156 1.14 -27.26 44.76
C PRO A 156 0.21 -26.86 45.96
N GLY A 157 -0.80 -25.99 45.77
CA GLY A 157 -1.84 -25.84 46.81
C GLY A 157 -2.94 -24.77 46.66
N ARG A 158 -4.09 -25.21 46.09
CA ARG A 158 -5.48 -25.03 46.58
C ARG A 158 -6.20 -23.66 46.53
N LYS A 159 -7.16 -23.62 45.58
CA LYS A 159 -8.57 -23.15 45.61
C LYS A 159 -9.04 -22.23 46.77
N ARG A 160 -9.64 -21.10 46.41
CA ARG A 160 -10.88 -20.59 47.05
C ARG A 160 -11.82 -19.93 46.04
N LYS A 161 -13.10 -20.18 46.29
CA LYS A 161 -14.31 -19.87 45.53
C LYS A 161 -14.97 -18.66 46.22
N SER A 162 -15.38 -17.64 45.47
CA SER A 162 -16.39 -16.68 45.93
C SER A 162 -17.20 -16.19 44.74
N THR A 163 -18.48 -16.55 44.77
CA THR A 163 -19.62 -16.06 44.00
C THR A 163 -20.03 -14.64 44.43
N LEU A 164 -21.01 -14.08 43.71
CA LEU A 164 -21.73 -12.79 43.86
C LEU A 164 -21.15 -11.65 43.02
N GLU A 165 -21.89 -10.87 42.23
CA GLU A 165 -23.27 -10.89 41.72
C GLU A 165 -23.26 -9.95 40.50
N GLU A 166 -24.06 -10.26 39.47
CA GLU A 166 -24.18 -9.49 38.23
C GLU A 166 -24.94 -8.18 38.46
N GLU A 167 -24.43 -7.07 37.90
CA GLU A 167 -25.30 -6.02 37.37
C GLU A 167 -24.95 -5.77 35.90
N ALA A 168 -25.89 -6.15 35.04
CA ALA A 168 -25.80 -6.06 33.60
C ALA A 168 -26.22 -4.65 33.12
N CYS A 169 -25.37 -4.02 32.30
CA CYS A 169 -25.78 -2.93 31.42
C CYS A 169 -26.06 -3.53 30.03
N THR A 170 -27.31 -3.46 29.61
CA THR A 170 -27.90 -4.04 28.40
C THR A 170 -27.17 -3.65 27.09
N PRO A 171 -26.95 -4.60 26.16
CA PRO A 171 -26.61 -4.30 24.77
C PRO A 171 -27.87 -4.04 23.95
N LEU A 172 -27.88 -2.96 23.17
CA LEU A 172 -28.90 -2.70 22.15
C LEU A 172 -28.55 -3.47 20.87
N THR A 173 -29.35 -4.48 20.56
CA THR A 173 -29.44 -5.13 19.24
C THR A 173 -30.59 -4.50 18.45
N PRO A 174 -30.43 -4.18 17.15
CA PRO A 174 -31.58 -3.84 16.32
C PRO A 174 -32.35 -5.11 15.96
N GLN A 175 -33.63 -5.15 16.32
CA GLN A 175 -34.59 -6.15 15.88
C GLN A 175 -35.03 -5.81 14.45
N THR A 176 -34.90 -6.77 13.53
CA THR A 176 -35.54 -6.72 12.21
C THR A 176 -36.93 -7.34 12.34
N GLU A 177 -37.97 -6.53 12.10
CA GLU A 177 -39.35 -7.00 11.97
C GLU A 177 -39.51 -7.88 10.72
N LEU A 178 -40.11 -9.05 10.92
CA LEU A 178 -40.50 -10.00 9.87
C LEU A 178 -41.94 -9.71 9.44
N LEU A 179 -42.17 -9.63 8.12
CA LEU A 179 -43.48 -9.81 7.49
C LEU A 179 -43.39 -10.91 6.40
N PRO A 180 -44.51 -11.60 6.08
CA PRO A 180 -44.50 -13.03 5.76
C PRO A 180 -44.23 -13.34 4.29
N VAL A 181 -43.57 -14.48 4.06
CA VAL A 181 -43.29 -15.07 2.74
C VAL A 181 -44.40 -16.05 2.37
N THR A 182 -45.04 -15.83 1.23
CA THR A 182 -45.81 -16.86 0.51
C THR A 182 -44.86 -17.73 -0.32
N SER A 183 -45.06 -19.04 -0.21
CA SER A 183 -44.33 -20.12 -0.84
C SER A 183 -44.49 -20.18 -2.36
N GLU A 184 -43.39 -20.43 -3.10
CA GLU A 184 -43.38 -21.38 -4.21
C GLU A 184 -41.94 -21.81 -4.60
N SER A 185 -41.87 -22.97 -5.25
CA SER A 185 -40.79 -23.96 -5.28
C SER A 185 -39.75 -23.84 -6.42
N GLY A 186 -38.51 -24.31 -6.18
CA GLY A 186 -37.80 -25.16 -7.18
C GLY A 186 -36.38 -24.76 -7.65
N GLN A 187 -35.40 -25.60 -7.25
CA GLN A 187 -34.08 -25.93 -7.85
C GLN A 187 -32.79 -25.19 -7.40
N PRO A 188 -31.70 -25.94 -7.08
CA PRO A 188 -30.42 -25.40 -6.60
C PRO A 188 -29.51 -24.94 -7.74
N LYS A 189 -28.99 -23.71 -7.67
CA LYS A 189 -27.92 -23.21 -8.56
C LYS A 189 -26.61 -23.11 -7.78
N LEU A 190 -25.55 -23.70 -8.34
CA LEU A 190 -24.16 -23.63 -7.88
C LEU A 190 -23.66 -22.17 -7.75
N PRO A 191 -22.71 -21.87 -6.85
CA PRO A 191 -22.25 -20.51 -6.64
C PRO A 191 -21.42 -20.03 -7.83
N ARG A 192 -21.85 -18.91 -8.44
CA ARG A 192 -21.16 -18.22 -9.53
C ARG A 192 -19.95 -17.47 -8.95
N GLN A 193 -18.75 -17.87 -9.37
CA GLN A 193 -17.52 -17.09 -9.21
C GLN A 193 -17.53 -15.92 -10.19
N THR A 194 -17.85 -14.71 -9.72
CA THR A 194 -17.38 -13.41 -10.23
C THR A 194 -18.11 -12.31 -9.45
N GLY A 195 -17.40 -11.61 -8.58
CA GLY A 195 -17.90 -10.40 -7.92
C GLY A 195 -17.73 -9.19 -8.82
N SER A 196 -18.84 -8.53 -9.17
CA SER A 196 -18.94 -7.21 -9.83
C SER A 196 -20.43 -6.96 -10.12
N MET A 197 -21.08 -5.80 -9.98
CA MET A 197 -20.76 -4.44 -9.58
C MET A 197 -22.06 -3.85 -9.00
N VAL A 198 -21.98 -3.10 -7.91
CA VAL A 198 -23.00 -2.09 -7.57
C VAL A 198 -22.30 -0.73 -7.61
N ALA A 199 -21.81 -0.38 -8.79
CA ALA A 199 -21.37 0.98 -9.09
C ALA A 199 -22.61 1.73 -9.57
N HIS A 200 -22.94 2.86 -8.96
CA HIS A 200 -23.57 4.04 -9.61
C HIS A 200 -24.06 5.07 -8.58
N HIS A 201 -24.31 4.71 -7.30
CA HIS A 201 -24.67 5.69 -6.25
C HIS A 201 -23.62 5.80 -5.13
N ASP A 202 -23.01 4.68 -4.71
CA ASP A 202 -21.95 4.66 -3.67
C ASP A 202 -20.63 5.27 -4.16
N ASP A 203 -20.41 5.26 -5.47
CA ASP A 203 -19.19 5.75 -6.13
C ASP A 203 -19.02 7.27 -6.01
N PHE A 204 -20.10 8.03 -5.76
CA PHE A 204 -20.02 9.48 -5.58
C PHE A 204 -19.63 9.85 -4.14
N ILE A 205 -20.28 9.23 -3.15
CA ILE A 205 -20.02 9.49 -1.72
C ILE A 205 -18.58 9.10 -1.36
N THR A 206 -18.08 8.00 -1.92
CA THR A 206 -16.73 7.49 -1.63
C THR A 206 -15.60 8.26 -2.31
N ARG A 207 -15.90 9.17 -3.24
CA ARG A 207 -14.91 10.08 -3.86
C ARG A 207 -14.47 11.19 -2.91
N MET A 208 -15.28 11.52 -1.91
CA MET A 208 -14.96 12.55 -0.93
C MET A 208 -14.50 11.94 0.39
N LYS A 209 -13.47 12.52 0.99
CA LYS A 209 -13.07 12.13 2.36
C LYS A 209 -14.18 12.51 3.35
N ASN A 210 -14.54 11.56 4.20
CA ASN A 210 -15.63 11.69 5.17
C ASN A 210 -15.17 11.99 6.60
N ILE A 211 -13.88 11.82 6.89
CA ILE A 211 -13.28 12.15 8.19
C ILE A 211 -12.31 13.31 8.00
N GLU A 212 -12.51 14.37 8.78
CA GLU A 212 -11.67 15.56 8.73
C GLU A 212 -10.29 15.30 9.35
N MET A 213 -10.26 14.70 10.54
CA MET A 213 -9.02 14.46 11.28
C MET A 213 -9.11 13.21 12.15
N ILE A 214 -7.98 12.50 12.27
CA ILE A 214 -7.79 11.44 13.28
C ILE A 214 -6.72 11.84 14.28
N GLU A 215 -6.85 11.38 15.53
CA GLU A 215 -5.80 11.44 16.55
C GLU A 215 -5.36 10.01 16.91
N ILE A 216 -4.08 9.69 16.67
CA ILE A 216 -3.48 8.40 17.01
C ILE A 216 -2.11 8.60 17.67
N GLY A 217 -1.98 8.09 18.89
CA GLY A 217 -0.79 8.34 19.72
C GLY A 217 -0.58 9.83 19.93
N LYS A 218 0.57 10.36 19.50
CA LYS A 218 0.92 11.79 19.58
C LYS A 218 0.58 12.60 18.33
N TYR A 219 -0.04 11.98 17.32
CA TYR A 219 -0.23 12.58 16.01
C TYR A 219 -1.68 12.91 15.74
N ARG A 220 -1.91 14.08 15.15
CA ARG A 220 -3.12 14.43 14.42
C ARG A 220 -2.85 14.36 12.94
N ILE A 221 -3.69 13.65 12.20
CA ILE A 221 -3.45 13.31 10.81
C ILE A 221 -4.74 13.58 10.03
N GLU A 222 -4.61 14.33 8.93
CA GLU A 222 -5.69 14.51 7.97
C GLU A 222 -5.76 13.29 7.03
N PRO A 223 -6.91 12.59 6.95
CA PRO A 223 -7.12 11.53 5.98
C PRO A 223 -7.04 12.00 4.53
N TRP A 224 -6.69 11.08 3.63
CA TRP A 224 -6.60 11.35 2.19
C TRP A 224 -7.85 10.90 1.44
N TYR A 225 -8.47 9.80 1.89
CA TYR A 225 -9.57 9.16 1.20
C TYR A 225 -10.71 8.85 2.16
N PHE A 226 -11.87 8.55 1.58
CA PHE A 226 -13.01 7.98 2.30
C PHE A 226 -12.61 6.69 3.02
N SER A 227 -13.07 6.53 4.27
CA SER A 227 -13.04 5.25 4.98
C SER A 227 -14.37 4.99 5.70
N PRO A 228 -14.96 3.79 5.60
CA PRO A 228 -16.31 3.47 6.09
C PRO A 228 -16.35 3.26 7.61
N TYR A 229 -15.92 4.26 8.37
CA TYR A 229 -16.19 4.33 9.81
C TYR A 229 -17.69 4.53 10.07
N PRO A 230 -18.20 4.16 11.25
CA PRO A 230 -19.58 4.44 11.65
C PRO A 230 -19.97 5.91 11.44
N GLN A 231 -21.18 6.15 10.93
CA GLN A 231 -21.64 7.47 10.49
C GLN A 231 -21.68 8.50 11.62
N GLU A 232 -21.83 8.07 12.87
CA GLU A 232 -21.81 8.98 14.03
C GLU A 232 -20.42 9.58 14.28
N LEU A 233 -19.36 8.96 13.73
CA LEU A 233 -17.99 9.45 13.86
C LEU A 233 -17.58 10.38 12.73
N THR A 234 -18.20 10.26 11.56
CA THR A 234 -17.86 11.07 10.36
C THR A 234 -18.28 12.54 10.53
N GLN A 235 -19.24 12.81 11.42
CA GLN A 235 -19.69 14.16 11.76
C GLN A 235 -18.82 14.85 12.81
N LEU A 236 -17.85 14.14 13.40
CA LEU A 236 -17.00 14.67 14.45
C LEU A 236 -15.76 15.35 13.84
N PRO A 237 -15.28 16.45 14.44
CA PRO A 237 -14.08 17.12 13.95
C PRO A 237 -12.83 16.24 14.10
N ILE A 238 -12.79 15.35 15.10
CA ILE A 238 -11.67 14.45 15.35
C ILE A 238 -12.19 13.08 15.80
N VAL A 239 -11.72 12.03 15.12
CA VAL A 239 -11.87 10.63 15.56
C VAL A 239 -10.62 10.19 16.30
N TYR A 240 -10.77 9.66 17.52
CA TYR A 240 -9.66 9.28 18.38
C TYR A 240 -9.40 7.78 18.27
N ILE A 241 -8.16 7.36 18.05
CA ILE A 241 -7.78 5.97 17.83
C ILE A 241 -6.72 5.56 18.85
N CYS A 242 -6.98 4.46 19.56
CA CYS A 242 -5.99 3.84 20.44
C CYS A 242 -4.80 3.32 19.62
N GLU A 243 -3.58 3.76 19.92
CA GLU A 243 -2.39 3.37 19.16
C GLU A 243 -2.02 1.87 19.28
N TYR A 244 -2.52 1.18 20.29
CA TYR A 244 -2.19 -0.24 20.54
C TYR A 244 -3.24 -1.21 20.01
N CYS A 245 -4.53 -0.95 20.24
CA CYS A 245 -5.62 -1.86 19.83
C CYS A 245 -6.40 -1.36 18.61
N LEU A 246 -6.08 -0.16 18.13
CA LEU A 246 -6.71 0.52 17.00
C LEU A 246 -8.20 0.81 17.17
N LYS A 247 -8.74 0.64 18.39
CA LYS A 247 -10.13 0.99 18.68
C LYS A 247 -10.33 2.50 18.51
N TYR A 248 -11.32 2.85 17.71
CA TYR A 248 -11.75 4.22 17.48
C TYR A 248 -12.84 4.64 18.49
N VAL A 249 -12.84 5.90 18.90
CA VAL A 249 -13.79 6.49 19.86
C VAL A 249 -14.09 7.95 19.52
N LYS A 250 -15.25 8.44 20.00
CA LYS A 250 -15.81 9.76 19.67
C LYS A 250 -15.20 10.97 20.39
N SER A 251 -14.37 10.78 21.41
CA SER A 251 -13.81 11.90 22.18
C SER A 251 -12.53 11.52 22.93
N ASN A 252 -11.72 12.52 23.24
CA ASN A 252 -10.53 12.36 24.08
C ASN A 252 -10.87 11.75 25.46
N LYS A 253 -11.97 12.16 26.10
CA LYS A 253 -12.44 11.57 27.38
C LYS A 253 -12.73 10.07 27.25
N CYS A 254 -13.33 9.64 26.14
CA CYS A 254 -13.54 8.22 25.85
C CYS A 254 -12.21 7.48 25.65
N LEU A 255 -11.24 8.11 24.97
CA LEU A 255 -9.92 7.53 24.76
C LEU A 255 -9.17 7.36 26.08
N GLN A 256 -9.15 8.36 26.96
CA GLN A 256 -8.50 8.26 28.28
C GLN A 256 -9.10 7.13 29.13
N ARG A 257 -10.43 7.01 29.16
CA ARG A 257 -11.13 5.90 29.83
C ARG A 257 -10.81 4.54 29.20
N HIS A 258 -10.61 4.50 27.89
CA HIS A 258 -10.19 3.28 27.21
C HIS A 258 -8.75 2.92 27.58
N LEU A 259 -7.81 3.88 27.54
CA LEU A 259 -6.39 3.66 27.84
C LEU A 259 -6.15 3.19 29.29
N SER A 260 -6.98 3.64 30.25
CA SER A 260 -6.90 3.15 31.64
C SER A 260 -7.31 1.68 31.81
N LYS A 261 -8.05 1.11 30.84
CA LYS A 261 -8.52 -0.29 30.85
C LYS A 261 -7.81 -1.16 29.81
N CYS A 262 -7.23 -0.54 28.78
CA CYS A 262 -6.59 -1.24 27.68
C CYS A 262 -5.28 -1.88 28.15
N LEU A 263 -5.22 -3.21 28.09
CA LEU A 263 -4.04 -3.98 28.50
C LEU A 263 -3.00 -4.13 27.38
N LEU A 264 -3.38 -3.83 26.12
CA LEU A 264 -2.47 -3.97 24.99
C LEU A 264 -1.43 -2.85 24.98
N ARG A 265 -0.16 -3.24 24.76
CA ARG A 265 0.98 -2.34 24.50
C ARG A 265 1.73 -2.72 23.22
N HIS A 266 1.18 -3.65 22.45
CA HIS A 266 1.67 -4.09 21.15
C HIS A 266 0.52 -4.67 20.32
N PRO A 267 0.70 -4.84 18.99
CA PRO A 267 -0.28 -5.52 18.15
C PRO A 267 -0.56 -6.95 18.64
N PRO A 268 -1.82 -7.44 18.61
CA PRO A 268 -2.20 -8.75 19.13
C PRO A 268 -1.81 -9.87 18.15
N GLY A 269 -0.53 -10.22 18.13
CA GLY A 269 0.05 -11.24 17.27
C GLY A 269 1.39 -11.73 17.79
N ASN A 270 2.04 -12.59 17.02
CA ASN A 270 3.37 -13.08 17.38
C ASN A 270 4.42 -12.07 16.91
N GLU A 271 5.33 -11.66 17.79
CA GLU A 271 6.55 -10.95 17.39
C GLU A 271 7.45 -11.94 16.65
N ILE A 272 7.58 -11.79 15.34
CA ILE A 272 8.36 -12.70 14.49
C ILE A 272 9.71 -12.12 14.07
N TYR A 273 9.92 -10.83 14.33
CA TYR A 273 11.18 -10.15 14.07
C TYR A 273 11.42 -9.06 15.10
N ARG A 274 12.66 -8.95 15.57
CA ARG A 274 13.10 -7.87 16.44
C ARG A 274 14.57 -7.53 16.18
N LYS A 275 14.85 -6.26 15.88
CA LYS A 275 16.22 -5.71 15.83
C LYS A 275 16.21 -4.30 16.39
N ASN A 276 16.97 -4.09 17.48
CA ASN A 276 17.02 -2.82 18.21
C ASN A 276 15.61 -2.37 18.66
N HIS A 277 15.15 -1.22 18.18
CA HIS A 277 13.86 -0.62 18.49
C HIS A 277 12.78 -0.91 17.43
N VAL A 278 13.03 -1.83 16.50
CA VAL A 278 12.09 -2.17 15.42
C VAL A 278 11.65 -3.63 15.55
N SER A 279 10.33 -3.85 15.48
CA SER A 279 9.72 -5.19 15.54
C SER A 279 8.64 -5.37 14.48
N PHE A 280 8.47 -6.61 14.01
CA PHE A 280 7.29 -7.03 13.21
C PHE A 280 6.43 -8.03 13.98
N PHE A 281 5.13 -7.80 13.93
CA PHE A 281 4.11 -8.71 14.47
C PHE A 281 3.32 -9.36 13.34
N GLU A 282 3.24 -10.69 13.34
CA GLU A 282 2.35 -11.46 12.48
C GLU A 282 0.98 -11.61 13.15
N ILE A 283 -0.07 -11.17 12.46
CA ILE A 283 -1.46 -11.21 12.93
C ILE A 283 -2.30 -11.99 11.93
N ASP A 284 -2.93 -13.05 12.39
CA ASP A 284 -3.95 -13.78 11.63
C ASP A 284 -5.30 -13.04 11.72
N GLY A 285 -5.81 -12.55 10.59
CA GLY A 285 -7.06 -11.80 10.53
C GLY A 285 -8.28 -12.59 11.02
N ARG A 286 -8.29 -13.91 10.87
CA ARG A 286 -9.35 -14.77 11.42
C ARG A 286 -9.29 -14.84 12.95
N LYS A 287 -8.09 -14.89 13.53
CA LYS A 287 -7.91 -15.00 14.99
C LYS A 287 -8.10 -13.65 15.71
N ASN A 288 -7.68 -12.56 15.08
CA ASN A 288 -7.72 -11.21 15.65
C ASN A 288 -8.61 -10.27 14.82
N LYS A 289 -9.83 -10.73 14.51
CA LYS A 289 -10.76 -10.07 13.58
C LYS A 289 -11.00 -8.60 13.88
N THR A 290 -11.27 -8.25 15.13
CA THR A 290 -11.52 -6.85 15.54
C THR A 290 -10.31 -5.95 15.26
N TYR A 291 -9.10 -6.39 15.63
CA TYR A 291 -7.90 -5.61 15.38
C TYR A 291 -7.63 -5.46 13.88
N ALA A 292 -7.78 -6.55 13.11
CA ALA A 292 -7.60 -6.54 11.67
C ALA A 292 -8.59 -5.60 10.95
N GLN A 293 -9.86 -5.60 11.36
CA GLN A 293 -10.88 -4.69 10.83
C GLN A 293 -10.55 -3.22 11.16
N HIS A 294 -10.15 -2.92 12.39
CA HIS A 294 -9.71 -1.58 12.77
C HIS A 294 -8.48 -1.12 11.96
N LEU A 295 -7.51 -2.02 11.75
CA LEU A 295 -6.35 -1.74 10.91
C LEU A 295 -6.75 -1.47 9.45
N CYS A 296 -7.69 -2.24 8.90
CA CYS A 296 -8.20 -2.00 7.56
C CYS A 296 -8.92 -0.66 7.41
N LEU A 297 -9.75 -0.26 8.39
CA LEU A 297 -10.41 1.06 8.41
C LEU A 297 -9.39 2.20 8.51
N LEU A 298 -8.37 2.06 9.37
CA LEU A 298 -7.26 3.02 9.46
C LEU A 298 -6.50 3.10 8.13
N ALA A 299 -6.23 1.96 7.49
CA ALA A 299 -5.51 1.91 6.23
C ALA A 299 -6.28 2.55 5.08
N LYS A 300 -7.60 2.33 5.03
CA LYS A 300 -8.48 2.87 3.98
C LYS A 300 -8.51 4.42 3.96
N LEU A 301 -8.20 5.07 5.08
CA LEU A 301 -8.02 6.54 5.12
C LEU A 301 -6.87 7.04 4.23
N PHE A 302 -5.92 6.16 3.90
CA PHE A 302 -4.69 6.49 3.18
C PHE A 302 -4.45 5.62 1.94
N LEU A 303 -5.40 4.74 1.59
CA LEU A 303 -5.38 3.90 0.40
C LEU A 303 -6.69 4.07 -0.39
N ASP A 304 -6.59 4.50 -1.66
CA ASP A 304 -7.78 4.72 -2.51
C ASP A 304 -8.47 3.39 -2.81
N HIS A 305 -7.72 2.42 -3.35
CA HIS A 305 -8.26 1.17 -3.91
C HIS A 305 -8.37 -0.01 -2.93
N LYS A 306 -8.46 0.24 -1.61
CA LYS A 306 -8.68 -0.86 -0.65
C LYS A 306 -10.16 -1.23 -0.59
N THR A 307 -10.50 -2.43 -1.09
CA THR A 307 -11.89 -2.90 -1.20
C THR A 307 -12.33 -3.79 -0.04
N LEU A 308 -11.43 -4.58 0.53
CA LEU A 308 -11.73 -5.49 1.65
C LEU A 308 -11.29 -4.90 2.99
N TYR A 309 -12.27 -4.63 3.86
CA TYR A 309 -12.04 -4.06 5.20
C TYR A 309 -12.79 -4.77 6.34
N TYR A 310 -13.89 -5.48 6.06
CA TYR A 310 -14.61 -6.29 7.07
C TYR A 310 -14.27 -7.78 7.01
N ASP A 311 -14.09 -8.32 5.80
CA ASP A 311 -13.63 -9.69 5.63
C ASP A 311 -12.10 -9.72 5.71
N THR A 312 -11.59 -10.16 6.86
CA THR A 312 -10.15 -10.20 7.18
C THR A 312 -9.65 -11.62 7.35
N ASP A 313 -10.56 -12.60 7.33
CA ASP A 313 -10.29 -14.02 7.51
C ASP A 313 -9.24 -14.58 6.51
N PRO A 314 -9.20 -14.19 5.22
CA PRO A 314 -8.22 -14.72 4.27
C PRO A 314 -6.84 -14.07 4.38
N PHE A 315 -6.64 -13.07 5.24
CA PHE A 315 -5.40 -12.28 5.30
C PHE A 315 -4.54 -12.57 6.54
N LEU A 316 -3.24 -12.46 6.33
CA LEU A 316 -2.24 -12.20 7.36
C LEU A 316 -1.86 -10.71 7.31
N PHE A 317 -1.57 -10.13 8.46
CA PHE A 317 -1.09 -8.76 8.59
C PHE A 317 0.26 -8.76 9.28
N TYR A 318 1.23 -8.09 8.69
CA TYR A 318 2.58 -7.91 9.22
C TYR A 318 2.74 -6.46 9.63
N VAL A 319 2.64 -6.20 10.94
CA VAL A 319 2.62 -4.85 11.51
C VAL A 319 4.01 -4.48 11.99
N LEU A 320 4.55 -3.40 11.43
CA LEU A 320 5.82 -2.80 11.80
C LEU A 320 5.62 -1.81 12.95
N CYS A 321 6.42 -1.95 14.01
CA CYS A 321 6.40 -1.07 15.16
C CYS A 321 7.78 -0.52 15.52
N GLU A 322 7.79 0.71 16.03
CA GLU A 322 8.87 1.27 16.85
C GLU A 322 8.60 0.96 18.33
N LEU A 323 9.63 0.59 19.09
CA LEU A 323 9.55 0.33 20.53
C LEU A 323 10.13 1.51 21.33
N ASP A 324 9.33 2.05 22.26
CA ASP A 324 9.79 2.99 23.30
C ASP A 324 9.45 2.46 24.71
N CYS A 325 9.65 3.27 25.76
CA CYS A 325 9.36 2.88 27.14
C CYS A 325 7.86 2.66 27.47
N ARG A 326 6.95 3.15 26.62
CA ARG A 326 5.49 3.02 26.74
C ARG A 326 4.97 1.77 26.03
N GLY A 327 5.65 1.33 24.97
CA GLY A 327 5.30 0.11 24.25
C GLY A 327 5.67 0.18 22.77
N TYR A 328 4.92 -0.57 21.97
CA TYR A 328 5.13 -0.69 20.53
C TYR A 328 4.15 0.23 19.79
N HIS A 329 4.70 1.17 19.03
CA HIS A 329 3.98 2.16 18.26
C HIS A 329 3.91 1.73 16.80
N ILE A 330 2.69 1.57 16.28
CA ILE A 330 2.49 1.24 14.87
C ILE A 330 3.09 2.32 13.97
N VAL A 331 3.87 1.89 13.00
CA VAL A 331 4.53 2.74 11.98
C VAL A 331 3.92 2.46 10.61
N GLY A 332 3.62 1.20 10.33
CA GLY A 332 3.08 0.74 9.07
C GLY A 332 2.76 -0.73 9.10
N TYR A 333 2.23 -1.24 8.01
CA TYR A 333 1.97 -2.67 7.86
C TYR A 333 1.94 -3.05 6.38
N PHE A 334 1.99 -4.36 6.12
CA PHE A 334 1.44 -4.92 4.89
C PHE A 334 0.53 -6.11 5.20
N SER A 335 -0.43 -6.37 4.31
CA SER A 335 -1.25 -7.58 4.34
C SER A 335 -0.83 -8.54 3.24
N LYS A 336 -0.99 -9.84 3.48
CA LYS A 336 -0.72 -10.92 2.54
C LYS A 336 -1.87 -11.91 2.58
N GLU A 337 -2.36 -12.34 1.42
CA GLU A 337 -3.33 -13.44 1.35
C GLU A 337 -2.68 -14.73 1.85
N LYS A 338 -3.43 -15.54 2.60
CA LYS A 338 -2.96 -16.85 3.04
C LYS A 338 -2.71 -17.79 1.86
N GLU A 339 -3.55 -17.66 0.85
CA GLU A 339 -3.50 -18.39 -0.42
C GLU A 339 -3.75 -17.36 -1.52
N SER A 340 -2.73 -17.09 -2.35
CA SER A 340 -2.84 -16.18 -3.48
C SER A 340 -2.67 -16.98 -4.77
N SER A 341 -3.62 -16.88 -5.70
CA SER A 341 -3.54 -17.59 -6.99
C SER A 341 -2.44 -17.05 -7.90
N GLU A 342 -2.10 -15.78 -7.74
CA GLU A 342 -1.10 -15.06 -8.52
C GLU A 342 0.24 -14.95 -7.80
N ASP A 343 0.45 -15.69 -6.70
CA ASP A 343 1.65 -15.62 -5.86
C ASP A 343 2.01 -14.17 -5.44
N TYR A 344 1.00 -13.36 -5.10
CA TYR A 344 1.25 -12.04 -4.54
C TYR A 344 1.78 -12.17 -3.11
N ASN A 345 2.95 -11.58 -2.85
CA ASN A 345 3.53 -11.57 -1.50
C ASN A 345 3.06 -10.39 -0.65
N VAL A 346 2.39 -9.42 -1.28
CA VAL A 346 1.78 -8.24 -0.66
C VAL A 346 0.47 -7.91 -1.35
N ALA A 347 -0.60 -7.78 -0.59
CA ALA A 347 -1.91 -7.30 -1.05
C ALA A 347 -2.06 -5.78 -0.85
N CYS A 348 -1.84 -5.30 0.38
CA CYS A 348 -1.80 -3.87 0.69
C CYS A 348 -0.55 -3.56 1.50
N ILE A 349 0.03 -2.38 1.31
CA ILE A 349 1.17 -1.89 2.08
C ILE A 349 0.96 -0.41 2.42
N LEU A 350 1.24 -0.05 3.67
CA LEU A 350 1.08 1.32 4.15
C LEU A 350 2.15 1.66 5.17
N THR A 351 2.79 2.81 4.99
CA THR A 351 3.47 3.53 6.08
C THR A 351 2.58 4.70 6.50
N LEU A 352 2.27 4.81 7.78
CA LEU A 352 1.44 5.91 8.30
C LEU A 352 2.08 7.27 7.98
N PRO A 353 1.29 8.30 7.63
CA PRO A 353 1.84 9.57 7.12
C PRO A 353 2.98 10.19 7.96
N PRO A 354 2.93 10.24 9.30
CA PRO A 354 4.01 10.82 10.11
C PRO A 354 5.36 10.07 10.03
N TYR A 355 5.36 8.85 9.49
CA TYR A 355 6.53 7.99 9.37
C TYR A 355 6.98 7.80 7.91
N GLN A 356 6.32 8.42 6.95
CA GLN A 356 6.74 8.37 5.55
C GLN A 356 8.09 9.07 5.34
N ARG A 357 8.80 8.70 4.27
CA ARG A 357 10.14 9.21 3.91
C ARG A 357 11.25 8.98 4.96
N LYS A 358 11.02 8.11 5.94
CA LYS A 358 12.02 7.69 6.95
C LYS A 358 12.65 6.32 6.68
N GLY A 359 12.36 5.72 5.52
CA GLY A 359 12.87 4.39 5.12
C GLY A 359 11.95 3.21 5.49
N TYR A 360 10.89 3.42 6.27
CA TYR A 360 9.99 2.34 6.70
C TYR A 360 9.25 1.64 5.56
N GLY A 361 8.85 2.36 4.52
CA GLY A 361 8.26 1.74 3.33
C GLY A 361 9.18 0.70 2.69
N LYS A 362 10.49 1.01 2.65
CA LYS A 362 11.50 0.08 2.14
C LYS A 362 11.71 -1.11 3.06
N LEU A 363 11.69 -0.91 4.38
CA LEU A 363 11.76 -2.00 5.36
C LEU A 363 10.56 -2.96 5.26
N LEU A 364 9.35 -2.43 5.06
CA LEU A 364 8.15 -3.25 4.83
C LEU A 364 8.28 -4.11 3.56
N ILE A 365 8.77 -3.53 2.45
CA ILE A 365 9.01 -4.25 1.19
C ILE A 365 10.11 -5.31 1.37
N GLU A 366 11.23 -4.94 1.99
CA GLU A 366 12.32 -5.88 2.25
C GLU A 366 11.85 -7.06 3.09
N PHE A 367 11.07 -6.80 4.14
CA PHE A 367 10.53 -7.84 5.00
C PHE A 367 9.58 -8.78 4.25
N SER A 368 8.75 -8.27 3.33
CA SER A 368 7.86 -9.14 2.54
C SER A 368 8.64 -10.10 1.64
N TYR A 369 9.76 -9.65 1.07
CA TYR A 369 10.66 -10.52 0.30
C TYR A 369 11.46 -11.49 1.17
N GLU A 370 11.87 -11.12 2.38
CA GLU A 370 12.49 -12.07 3.32
C GLU A 370 11.53 -13.21 3.67
N LEU A 371 10.23 -12.94 3.84
CA LEU A 371 9.24 -14.00 4.02
C LEU A 371 9.16 -14.92 2.77
N SER A 372 9.15 -14.34 1.57
CA SER A 372 9.14 -15.12 0.32
C SER A 372 10.39 -16.01 0.18
N LYS A 373 11.57 -15.53 0.60
CA LYS A 373 12.80 -16.32 0.63
C LYS A 373 12.69 -17.51 1.59
N PHE A 374 12.14 -17.29 2.79
CA PHE A 374 11.88 -18.37 3.75
C PHE A 374 10.86 -19.39 3.24
N GLU A 375 9.91 -18.97 2.39
CA GLU A 375 8.96 -19.87 1.73
C GLU A 375 9.56 -20.63 0.54
N GLY A 376 10.75 -20.24 0.07
CA GLY A 376 11.35 -20.77 -1.16
C GLY A 376 10.54 -20.41 -2.41
N LYS A 377 9.84 -19.26 -2.39
CA LYS A 377 8.97 -18.80 -3.48
C LYS A 377 9.41 -17.43 -3.98
N THR A 378 9.04 -17.13 -5.21
CA THR A 378 9.08 -15.77 -5.76
C THR A 378 7.75 -15.06 -5.55
N GLY A 379 7.77 -13.73 -5.42
CA GLY A 379 6.57 -12.93 -5.24
C GLY A 379 6.65 -11.55 -5.87
N SER A 380 5.49 -10.94 -6.04
CA SER A 380 5.30 -9.58 -6.52
C SER A 380 4.17 -8.93 -5.71
N PRO A 381 4.09 -7.60 -5.58
CA PRO A 381 2.90 -6.96 -5.02
C PRO A 381 1.68 -7.09 -5.95
N GLU A 382 0.50 -7.09 -5.33
CA GLU A 382 -0.79 -6.98 -6.02
C GLU A 382 -0.88 -5.70 -6.85
N LYS A 383 -1.52 -5.79 -8.02
CA LYS A 383 -1.69 -4.70 -8.98
C LYS A 383 -3.17 -4.26 -9.04
N PRO A 384 -3.47 -2.96 -9.26
CA PRO A 384 -2.53 -1.85 -9.49
C PRO A 384 -1.90 -1.31 -8.20
N LEU A 385 -0.62 -0.94 -8.27
CA LEU A 385 0.07 -0.21 -7.19
C LEU A 385 -0.30 1.27 -7.23
N SER A 386 -0.30 1.92 -6.05
CA SER A 386 -0.30 3.39 -6.00
C SER A 386 1.03 3.95 -6.52
N ASP A 387 1.05 5.18 -7.02
CA ASP A 387 2.27 5.82 -7.55
C ASP A 387 3.42 5.78 -6.54
N LEU A 388 3.13 6.08 -5.27
CA LEU A 388 4.11 6.03 -4.19
C LEU A 388 4.58 4.60 -3.92
N GLY A 389 3.68 3.62 -4.01
CA GLY A 389 4.01 2.20 -3.93
C GLY A 389 4.95 1.79 -5.06
N LEU A 390 4.61 2.11 -6.30
CA LEU A 390 5.40 1.78 -7.49
C LEU A 390 6.81 2.37 -7.43
N LEU A 391 6.95 3.64 -7.05
CA LEU A 391 8.26 4.29 -6.86
C LEU A 391 9.08 3.59 -5.77
N SER A 392 8.45 3.18 -4.68
CA SER A 392 9.11 2.47 -3.57
C SER A 392 9.59 1.08 -4.00
N TYR A 393 8.78 0.32 -4.72
CA TYR A 393 9.15 -0.99 -5.26
C TYR A 393 10.27 -0.89 -6.30
N ARG A 394 10.16 0.03 -7.26
CA ARG A 394 11.24 0.27 -8.26
C ARG A 394 12.56 0.63 -7.59
N SER A 395 12.52 1.49 -6.57
CA SER A 395 13.71 1.86 -5.79
C SER A 395 14.30 0.65 -5.03
N TYR A 396 13.46 -0.18 -4.43
CA TYR A 396 13.89 -1.41 -3.77
C TYR A 396 14.52 -2.39 -4.76
N TRP A 397 13.80 -2.78 -5.83
CA TRP A 397 14.28 -3.73 -6.83
C TRP A 397 15.59 -3.26 -7.48
N SER A 398 15.67 -1.98 -7.87
CA SER A 398 16.89 -1.43 -8.47
C SER A 398 18.09 -1.60 -7.55
N GLN A 399 17.95 -1.28 -6.26
CA GLN A 399 19.05 -1.40 -5.30
C GLN A 399 19.40 -2.86 -5.03
N THR A 400 18.41 -3.75 -4.86
CA THR A 400 18.65 -5.17 -4.59
C THR A 400 19.35 -5.85 -5.77
N ILE A 401 18.92 -5.56 -7.01
CA ILE A 401 19.53 -6.14 -8.21
C ILE A 401 20.94 -5.58 -8.44
N LEU A 402 21.13 -4.27 -8.30
CA LEU A 402 22.46 -3.65 -8.43
C LEU A 402 23.44 -4.19 -7.38
N ASP A 403 23.02 -4.35 -6.14
CA ASP A 403 23.88 -4.89 -5.07
C ASP A 403 24.36 -6.31 -5.38
N ILE A 404 23.50 -7.15 -5.98
CA ILE A 404 23.92 -8.47 -6.49
C ILE A 404 24.95 -8.29 -7.60
N LEU A 405 24.63 -7.52 -8.64
CA LEU A 405 25.49 -7.37 -9.82
C LEU A 405 26.89 -6.82 -9.48
N ILE A 406 26.97 -5.90 -8.52
CA ILE A 406 28.23 -5.28 -8.08
C ILE A 406 29.10 -6.26 -7.29
N ASN A 407 28.48 -7.13 -6.50
CA ASN A 407 29.19 -8.10 -5.65
C ASN A 407 29.38 -9.47 -6.31
N LEU A 408 29.01 -9.61 -7.59
CA LEU A 408 29.21 -10.85 -8.35
C LEU A 408 30.70 -11.16 -8.48
N LYS A 409 31.04 -12.42 -8.22
CA LYS A 409 32.39 -12.95 -8.43
C LYS A 409 32.42 -13.78 -9.71
N PRO A 410 33.55 -13.78 -10.44
CA PRO A 410 33.79 -14.75 -11.50
C PRO A 410 33.64 -16.20 -11.00
N ASN A 411 33.06 -17.06 -11.84
CA ASN A 411 33.00 -18.49 -11.57
C ASN A 411 34.38 -19.14 -11.67
N GLU A 412 35.18 -18.70 -12.65
CA GLU A 412 36.55 -19.15 -12.88
C GLU A 412 37.52 -17.97 -12.91
N ALA A 413 38.78 -18.22 -12.52
CA ALA A 413 39.82 -17.21 -12.51
C ALA A 413 40.14 -16.76 -13.94
N GLY A 414 39.81 -15.52 -14.27
CA GLY A 414 40.03 -14.92 -15.60
C GLY A 414 38.78 -14.79 -16.46
N GLU A 415 37.62 -15.31 -16.02
CA GLU A 415 36.35 -15.12 -16.72
C GLU A 415 35.59 -13.89 -16.21
N PRO A 416 34.80 -13.23 -17.08
CA PRO A 416 33.86 -12.22 -16.63
C PRO A 416 32.77 -12.86 -15.74
N PRO A 417 32.33 -12.17 -14.67
CA PRO A 417 31.22 -12.66 -13.85
C PRO A 417 29.96 -12.79 -14.71
N SER A 418 29.20 -13.86 -14.51
CA SER A 418 27.93 -14.09 -15.21
C SER A 418 26.83 -14.49 -14.24
N ILE A 419 25.61 -14.07 -14.54
CA ILE A 419 24.41 -14.41 -13.78
C ILE A 419 23.21 -14.51 -14.73
N THR A 420 22.29 -15.41 -14.46
CA THR A 420 21.02 -15.54 -15.19
C THR A 420 19.91 -14.73 -14.50
N ILE A 421 18.86 -14.38 -15.26
CA ILE A 421 17.64 -13.80 -14.68
C ILE A 421 17.01 -14.74 -13.63
N ASN A 422 17.11 -16.05 -13.84
CA ASN A 422 16.61 -17.05 -12.90
C ASN A 422 17.37 -17.01 -11.58
N GLU A 423 18.71 -16.93 -11.61
CA GLU A 423 19.52 -16.83 -10.39
C GLU A 423 19.22 -15.55 -9.60
N ILE A 424 19.07 -14.40 -10.28
CA ILE A 424 18.65 -13.15 -9.61
C ILE A 424 17.28 -13.34 -8.95
N SER A 425 16.33 -13.96 -9.66
CA SER A 425 14.98 -14.23 -9.16
C SER A 425 15.00 -15.15 -7.93
N GLU A 426 15.79 -16.21 -7.96
CA GLU A 426 15.94 -17.18 -6.87
C GLU A 426 16.64 -16.58 -5.64
N MET A 427 17.70 -15.77 -5.83
CA MET A 427 18.43 -15.10 -4.74
C MET A 427 17.59 -14.03 -4.03
N THR A 428 16.69 -13.36 -4.77
CA THR A 428 15.94 -12.20 -4.28
C THR A 428 14.49 -12.48 -3.92
N SER A 429 13.94 -13.61 -4.39
CA SER A 429 12.51 -13.91 -4.44
C SER A 429 11.69 -12.90 -5.26
N ILE A 430 12.31 -12.07 -6.10
CA ILE A 430 11.61 -11.18 -7.03
C ILE A 430 11.20 -12.01 -8.25
N LYS A 431 9.94 -11.86 -8.72
CA LYS A 431 9.48 -12.51 -9.95
C LYS A 431 10.33 -12.10 -11.16
N LYS A 432 10.51 -13.02 -12.11
CA LYS A 432 11.39 -12.83 -13.29
C LYS A 432 10.95 -11.62 -14.12
N GLU A 433 9.65 -11.39 -14.24
CA GLU A 433 9.07 -10.27 -14.97
C GLU A 433 9.49 -8.93 -14.35
N ASP A 434 9.50 -8.83 -13.02
CA ASP A 434 9.91 -7.63 -12.29
C ASP A 434 11.43 -7.42 -12.38
N VAL A 435 12.23 -8.50 -12.38
CA VAL A 435 13.68 -8.43 -12.63
C VAL A 435 13.96 -7.89 -14.03
N ILE A 436 13.32 -8.46 -15.07
CA ILE A 436 13.48 -8.02 -16.47
C ILE A 436 13.06 -6.55 -16.60
N SER A 437 11.88 -6.19 -16.08
CA SER A 437 11.37 -4.81 -16.14
C SER A 437 12.33 -3.83 -15.44
N THR A 438 12.94 -4.23 -14.32
CA THR A 438 13.90 -3.40 -13.60
C THR A 438 15.19 -3.22 -14.40
N LEU A 439 15.74 -4.30 -14.97
CA LEU A 439 16.95 -4.23 -15.80
C LEU A 439 16.73 -3.36 -17.06
N GLN A 440 15.55 -3.46 -17.68
CA GLN A 440 15.15 -2.60 -18.80
C GLN A 440 15.03 -1.14 -18.37
N HIS A 441 14.37 -0.86 -17.26
CA HIS A 441 14.21 0.50 -16.72
C HIS A 441 15.56 1.15 -16.37
N LEU A 442 16.53 0.36 -15.93
CA LEU A 442 17.89 0.83 -15.63
C LEU A 442 18.80 0.87 -16.88
N ASN A 443 18.30 0.48 -18.06
CA ASN A 443 19.09 0.34 -19.30
C ASN A 443 20.33 -0.56 -19.12
N LEU A 444 20.21 -1.62 -18.33
CA LEU A 444 21.31 -2.53 -18.03
C LEU A 444 21.38 -3.70 -18.99
N ILE A 445 20.25 -4.12 -19.55
CA ILE A 445 20.16 -5.27 -20.45
C ILE A 445 20.33 -4.85 -21.91
N ASN A 446 21.35 -5.38 -22.57
CA ASN A 446 21.68 -5.11 -23.98
C ASN A 446 21.73 -6.41 -24.77
N TYR A 447 21.44 -6.34 -26.08
CA TYR A 447 21.54 -7.50 -26.97
C TYR A 447 22.79 -7.40 -27.84
N TYR A 448 23.71 -8.36 -27.71
CA TYR A 448 24.99 -8.38 -28.41
C TYR A 448 25.31 -9.78 -28.92
N LYS A 449 25.65 -9.90 -30.22
CA LYS A 449 26.03 -11.17 -30.89
C LYS A 449 25.08 -12.36 -30.62
N GLY A 450 23.77 -12.10 -30.54
CA GLY A 450 22.79 -13.16 -30.33
C GLY A 450 22.48 -13.47 -28.86
N GLN A 451 23.05 -12.73 -27.91
CA GLN A 451 22.89 -12.95 -26.47
C GLN A 451 22.55 -11.67 -25.74
N TYR A 452 21.83 -11.79 -24.62
CA TYR A 452 21.65 -10.69 -23.69
C TYR A 452 22.90 -10.56 -22.80
N ILE A 453 23.39 -9.34 -22.64
CA ILE A 453 24.50 -8.96 -21.76
C ILE A 453 24.01 -7.90 -20.76
N ILE A 454 24.60 -7.86 -19.56
CA ILE A 454 24.37 -6.80 -18.58
C ILE A 454 25.58 -5.89 -18.57
N THR A 455 25.34 -4.58 -18.66
CA THR A 455 26.41 -3.56 -18.64
C THR A 455 26.13 -2.53 -17.56
N LEU A 456 27.10 -2.32 -16.67
CA LEU A 456 27.04 -1.30 -15.62
C LEU A 456 27.96 -0.13 -15.97
N SER A 457 27.44 1.10 -15.90
CA SER A 457 28.25 2.31 -16.05
C SER A 457 28.86 2.76 -14.72
N HIS A 458 29.96 3.52 -14.76
CA HIS A 458 30.55 4.12 -13.57
C HIS A 458 29.59 5.06 -12.83
N GLU A 459 28.73 5.79 -13.56
CA GLU A 459 27.72 6.66 -12.96
C GLU A 459 26.67 5.87 -12.16
N GLN A 460 26.23 4.72 -12.69
CA GLN A 460 25.28 3.84 -12.00
C GLN A 460 25.89 3.25 -10.72
N LEU A 461 27.17 2.87 -10.76
CA LEU A 461 27.92 2.41 -9.59
C LEU A 461 28.00 3.48 -8.51
N GLU A 462 28.44 4.69 -8.85
CA GLU A 462 28.53 5.80 -7.88
C GLU A 462 27.17 6.16 -7.28
N SER A 463 26.13 6.25 -8.11
CA SER A 463 24.76 6.53 -7.66
C SER A 463 24.26 5.46 -6.68
N HIS A 464 24.56 4.20 -6.96
CA HIS A 464 24.23 3.08 -6.08
C HIS A 464 24.96 3.18 -4.73
N PHE A 465 26.28 3.40 -4.71
CA PHE A 465 27.04 3.54 -3.46
C PHE A 465 26.54 4.70 -2.61
N ARG A 466 26.29 5.87 -3.21
CA ARG A 466 25.71 7.03 -2.50
C ARG A 466 24.32 6.74 -1.92
N ALA A 467 23.52 5.91 -2.59
CA ALA A 467 22.20 5.51 -2.10
C ALA A 467 22.31 4.51 -0.94
N MET A 468 23.27 3.59 -1.01
CA MET A 468 23.53 2.59 0.04
C MET A 468 24.11 3.21 1.31
N ASP A 469 25.00 4.20 1.20
CA ASP A 469 25.54 4.93 2.37
C ASP A 469 24.47 5.65 3.18
N LYS A 470 23.40 6.10 2.52
CA LYS A 470 22.26 6.75 3.19
C LYS A 470 21.34 5.76 3.90
N ARG A 471 21.46 4.46 3.62
CA ARG A 471 20.57 3.42 4.14
C ARG A 471 21.01 3.00 5.54
N LYS A 472 20.38 3.59 6.56
CA LYS A 472 20.69 3.33 7.97
C LYS A 472 20.09 2.04 8.53
N THR A 473 19.01 1.54 7.94
CA THR A 473 18.27 0.39 8.46
C THR A 473 17.94 -0.58 7.32
N SER A 474 18.20 -1.86 7.55
CA SER A 474 17.82 -2.99 6.70
C SER A 474 17.32 -4.15 7.58
N ILE A 475 16.56 -5.05 6.96
CA ILE A 475 16.14 -6.30 7.59
C ILE A 475 17.33 -7.25 7.73
N ASP A 476 17.45 -7.83 8.91
CA ASP A 476 18.43 -8.87 9.20
C ASP A 476 17.76 -10.23 9.25
N SER A 477 18.02 -11.06 8.26
CA SER A 477 17.39 -12.40 8.15
C SER A 477 17.60 -13.25 9.41
N LYS A 478 18.70 -13.04 10.16
CA LYS A 478 19.00 -13.78 11.40
C LYS A 478 18.08 -13.40 12.57
N CYS A 479 17.47 -12.22 12.52
CA CYS A 479 16.51 -11.73 13.51
C CYS A 479 15.07 -12.13 13.19
N LEU A 480 14.82 -12.78 12.04
CA LEU A 480 13.52 -13.30 11.64
C LEU A 480 13.34 -14.72 12.18
N HIS A 481 12.42 -14.87 13.14
CA HIS A 481 12.04 -16.14 13.75
C HIS A 481 10.66 -16.54 13.24
N TRP A 482 10.63 -17.15 12.06
CA TRP A 482 9.39 -17.47 11.36
C TRP A 482 9.47 -18.82 10.64
N GLN A 483 8.33 -19.49 10.49
CA GLN A 483 8.21 -20.73 9.74
C GLN A 483 6.99 -20.66 8.80
N PRO A 484 7.13 -21.08 7.53
CA PRO A 484 6.01 -21.17 6.61
C PRO A 484 4.87 -22.03 7.15
N LYS A 485 3.64 -21.55 6.99
CA LYS A 485 2.43 -22.30 7.32
C LYS A 485 1.78 -22.80 6.05
N ASP A 486 1.42 -24.07 6.04
CA ASP A 486 0.62 -24.65 4.96
C ASP A 486 -0.87 -24.37 5.22
N TRP A 487 -1.41 -23.36 4.52
CA TRP A 487 -2.80 -22.95 4.66
C TRP A 487 -3.78 -23.88 3.93
N SER A 488 -3.29 -24.61 2.92
CA SER A 488 -4.09 -25.58 2.13
C SER A 488 -4.50 -26.79 2.98
N LYS A 489 -3.70 -27.14 3.98
CA LYS A 489 -3.95 -28.21 4.94
C LYS A 489 -4.67 -27.70 6.18
N ARG A 490 -5.82 -27.04 6.02
CA ARG A 490 -6.67 -26.74 7.19
C ARG A 490 -7.54 -27.94 7.55
N GLY A 491 -7.08 -28.63 8.59
CA GLY A 491 -7.78 -29.68 9.28
C GLY A 491 -9.12 -29.22 9.87
N LYS A 492 -10.06 -30.15 9.82
CA LYS A 492 -11.28 -30.22 10.62
C LYS A 492 -10.93 -30.04 12.10
N TRP A 493 -11.06 -28.85 12.66
CA TRP A 493 -11.05 -28.62 14.11
C TRP A 493 -12.02 -27.50 14.46
#